data_AF-A0AAN9A5Q2-F1
#
_entry.id   AF-A0AAN9A5Q2-F1
#
_cell.length_a   1.000
_cell.length_b   1.000
_cell.length_c   1.000
_cell.angle_alpha   90.00
_cell.angle_beta   90.00
_cell.angle_gamma   90.00
#
_symmetry.space_group_name_H-M   'P 1'
#
loop_
_entity.id
_entity.type
_entity.pdbx_description
1 polymer ?
#
loop_
_entity_poly.entity_id
_entity_poly.type
_entity_poly.pdbx_seq_one_letter_code
_entity_poly.pdbx_strand_id
1 'polypeptide(L)'
;MTLKTFHVFGANIALFVFIIYAEVNQAVFGRSTQLITNNNINILQDQNRSLEGDGLNGKFQNNFLSNAVSQEQPKTFVLEAAISSAGVTVKTDNKEIYHMVNKTIPWGSTTARVHAGVHLIVLHQKSGLVLRRGNFLTWQPEVHKQLLQALMDIKRGRLLILLGSPEFTQFLSEEVLEYIESLGSNYVKGLTLHDQWCFIGWKGEKVLYEVLTTAKVQNRLNARDVSPIRMHCVVPILKDGHECPWYSDENMRIRAKFCETYDGYGDFCSCDNPWSPNFQINSVYAETDIIPLAIVTSRRLPHVLRQVGQIRRSPGGSDTPITIFVDGYNAEARDLGQVLGIPVVEHDYPILIGK
;
A
#
# COMPACT_ATOMS: atom_id res chain seq x y z
N MET A 1 13.62 -26.57 4.91
CA MET A 1 14.07 -25.95 6.17
C MET A 1 15.31 -26.71 6.61
N THR A 2 16.50 -26.17 6.38
CA THR A 2 17.77 -26.87 6.62
C THR A 2 18.63 -25.97 7.50
N LEU A 3 18.75 -26.33 8.78
CA LEU A 3 19.72 -25.69 9.68
C LEU A 3 21.12 -26.10 9.24
N LYS A 4 22.00 -25.12 8.98
CA LYS A 4 23.44 -25.35 8.92
C LYS A 4 24.09 -24.62 10.08
N THR A 5 24.62 -25.39 11.02
CA THR A 5 25.50 -24.92 12.10
C THR A 5 26.92 -24.73 11.54
N PHE A 6 27.51 -23.57 11.77
CA PHE A 6 28.93 -23.33 11.55
C PHE A 6 29.63 -23.25 12.91
N HIS A 7 30.63 -24.10 13.13
CA HIS A 7 31.55 -23.98 14.26
C HIS A 7 32.78 -23.15 13.81
N VAL A 8 33.05 -22.06 14.51
CA VAL A 8 34.34 -21.37 14.43
C VAL A 8 35.03 -21.54 15.77
N PHE A 9 36.19 -22.23 15.76
CA PHE A 9 37.07 -22.36 16.91
C PHE A 9 37.93 -21.09 17.04
N GLY A 10 37.83 -20.41 18.17
CA GLY A 10 38.69 -19.30 18.56
C GLY A 10 38.26 -18.76 19.92
N ALA A 11 39.18 -18.75 20.89
CA ALA A 11 38.88 -18.52 22.30
C ALA A 11 38.40 -17.09 22.60
N ASN A 12 37.46 -17.03 23.55
CA ASN A 12 36.81 -15.89 24.22
C ASN A 12 35.58 -15.28 23.53
N ILE A 13 34.43 -15.59 24.15
CA ILE A 13 33.05 -15.15 23.91
C ILE A 13 32.39 -15.81 22.68
N ALA A 14 31.72 -16.93 22.91
CA ALA A 14 30.83 -17.54 21.94
C ALA A 14 29.53 -16.71 21.84
N LEU A 15 29.51 -15.77 20.89
CA LEU A 15 28.29 -15.09 20.46
C LEU A 15 27.56 -16.03 19.49
N PHE A 16 26.52 -16.72 19.95
CA PHE A 16 25.66 -17.51 19.07
C PHE A 16 24.71 -16.58 18.31
N VAL A 17 25.12 -16.17 17.10
CA VAL A 17 24.26 -15.39 16.20
C VAL A 17 23.42 -16.36 15.37
N PHE A 18 22.13 -16.46 15.69
CA PHE A 18 21.16 -17.12 14.81
C PHE A 18 20.68 -16.11 13.75
N ILE A 19 21.23 -16.21 12.53
CA ILE A 19 20.76 -15.44 11.38
C ILE A 19 19.63 -16.21 10.71
N ILE A 20 18.38 -15.74 10.86
CA ILE A 20 17.25 -16.22 10.07
C ILE A 20 17.19 -15.38 8.80
N TYR A 21 17.62 -15.94 7.67
CA TYR A 21 17.49 -15.29 6.37
C TYR A 21 16.02 -15.28 5.92
N ALA A 22 15.48 -14.07 5.70
CA ALA A 22 14.33 -13.89 4.82
C ALA A 22 14.87 -13.74 3.38
N GLU A 23 14.39 -14.57 2.45
CA GLU A 23 14.81 -14.57 1.05
C GLU A 23 14.76 -13.16 0.42
N VAL A 24 15.95 -12.72 -0.03
CA VAL A 24 16.19 -11.49 -0.77
C VAL A 24 16.05 -11.77 -2.26
N ASN A 25 14.97 -11.29 -2.87
CA ASN A 25 14.94 -11.12 -4.33
C ASN A 25 15.46 -9.71 -4.65
N GLN A 26 16.57 -9.68 -5.38
CA GLN A 26 17.37 -8.50 -5.71
C GLN A 26 16.59 -7.46 -6.52
N ALA A 27 16.75 -6.18 -6.17
CA ALA A 27 16.46 -5.05 -7.05
C ALA A 27 17.65 -4.09 -7.04
N VAL A 28 18.26 -3.93 -8.22
CA VAL A 28 19.51 -3.20 -8.48
C VAL A 28 19.26 -1.68 -8.54
N PHE A 29 20.14 -0.93 -7.88
CA PHE A 29 20.21 0.53 -7.85
C PHE A 29 20.62 1.12 -9.21
N GLY A 30 19.99 2.24 -9.62
CA GLY A 30 20.37 3.03 -10.80
C GLY A 30 20.30 4.53 -10.51
N ARG A 31 21.39 5.24 -10.85
CA ARG A 31 21.71 6.64 -10.55
C ARG A 31 20.79 7.69 -11.20
N SER A 32 20.79 8.85 -10.55
CA SER A 32 20.18 10.15 -10.90
C SER A 32 20.54 10.66 -12.29
N THR A 33 19.57 11.24 -13.00
CA THR A 33 19.79 12.26 -14.04
C THR A 33 18.81 13.41 -13.87
N GLN A 34 19.34 14.63 -13.95
CA GLN A 34 18.65 15.90 -13.83
C GLN A 34 17.75 16.17 -15.05
N LEU A 35 16.56 16.73 -14.82
CA LEU A 35 15.68 17.23 -15.86
C LEU A 35 15.72 18.76 -15.89
N ILE A 36 16.15 19.28 -17.04
CA ILE A 36 16.11 20.69 -17.45
C ILE A 36 14.65 21.05 -17.78
N THR A 37 14.14 22.12 -17.19
CA THR A 37 12.82 22.68 -17.48
C THR A 37 12.92 23.73 -18.59
N ASN A 38 12.07 23.64 -19.60
CA ASN A 38 11.77 24.73 -20.52
C ASN A 38 10.25 24.94 -20.53
N ASN A 39 9.83 26.04 -19.89
CA ASN A 39 8.46 26.54 -19.91
C ASN A 39 8.25 27.39 -21.16
N ASN A 40 7.16 27.14 -21.89
CA ASN A 40 6.50 28.15 -22.72
C ASN A 40 5.00 27.84 -22.73
N ILE A 41 4.24 28.67 -22.01
CA ILE A 41 2.77 28.66 -21.96
C ILE A 41 2.32 29.90 -22.75
N ASN A 42 1.57 29.69 -23.84
CA ASN A 42 0.80 30.75 -24.49
C ASN A 42 -0.67 30.62 -24.06
N ILE A 43 -1.17 31.71 -23.48
CA ILE A 43 -2.54 31.90 -23.00
C ILE A 43 -3.38 32.45 -24.17
N LEU A 44 -4.52 31.83 -24.46
CA LEU A 44 -5.57 32.43 -25.29
C LEU A 44 -6.72 32.87 -24.37
N GLN A 45 -7.04 34.16 -24.42
CA GLN A 45 -8.20 34.79 -23.81
C GLN A 45 -9.39 34.70 -24.77
N ASP A 46 -10.51 34.17 -24.31
CA ASP A 46 -11.80 34.26 -25.00
C ASP A 46 -12.62 35.44 -24.45
N GLN A 47 -13.09 36.27 -25.38
CA GLN A 47 -14.00 37.38 -25.17
C GLN A 47 -15.44 36.85 -25.12
N ASN A 48 -16.21 37.21 -24.08
CA ASN A 48 -17.67 37.11 -24.13
C ASN A 48 -18.30 38.48 -23.93
N ARG A 49 -19.04 38.90 -24.95
CA ARG A 49 -19.76 40.16 -25.09
C ARG A 49 -21.20 39.98 -24.63
N SER A 50 -21.67 41.00 -23.94
CA SER A 50 -23.01 41.22 -23.38
C SER A 50 -24.15 41.22 -24.40
N LEU A 51 -25.34 40.78 -23.94
CA LEU A 51 -26.64 41.23 -24.42
C LEU A 51 -27.60 41.39 -23.22
N GLU A 52 -28.13 42.60 -23.08
CA GLU A 52 -29.21 43.03 -22.16
C GLU A 52 -30.59 42.95 -22.82
N GLY A 53 -31.64 42.99 -21.99
CA GLY A 53 -33.07 43.12 -22.32
C GLY A 53 -33.86 41.88 -21.92
N ASP A 54 -34.97 41.88 -21.17
CA ASP A 54 -35.91 42.94 -20.78
C ASP A 54 -36.66 42.54 -19.48
N GLY A 55 -37.15 43.53 -18.72
CA GLY A 55 -37.81 43.33 -17.43
C GLY A 55 -39.32 43.11 -17.50
N LEU A 56 -39.84 42.30 -16.57
CA LEU A 56 -41.22 42.37 -16.09
C LEU A 56 -41.25 42.24 -14.56
N ASN A 57 -41.80 43.28 -13.93
CA ASN A 57 -42.00 43.44 -12.50
C ASN A 57 -43.06 42.47 -11.96
N GLY A 58 -42.69 41.66 -10.97
CA GLY A 58 -43.61 40.89 -10.14
C GLY A 58 -43.18 40.96 -8.68
N LYS A 59 -43.86 41.81 -7.91
CA LYS A 59 -43.73 41.90 -6.44
C LYS A 59 -44.11 40.56 -5.82
N PHE A 60 -43.15 39.87 -5.22
CA PHE A 60 -43.41 38.90 -4.16
C PHE A 60 -42.59 39.30 -2.94
N GLN A 61 -43.29 39.83 -1.94
CA GLN A 61 -42.75 40.08 -0.62
C GLN A 61 -42.43 38.75 0.06
N ASN A 62 -41.15 38.59 0.38
CA ASN A 62 -40.58 37.99 1.57
C ASN A 62 -41.59 37.36 2.54
N ASN A 63 -41.57 36.03 2.64
CA ASN A 63 -41.75 35.27 3.87
C ASN A 63 -41.36 33.82 3.62
N PHE A 64 -40.05 33.56 3.52
CA PHE A 64 -39.52 32.22 3.79
C PHE A 64 -38.33 32.41 4.72
N LEU A 65 -38.56 32.09 5.99
CA LEU A 65 -37.55 31.97 7.03
C LEU A 65 -36.44 31.06 6.49
N SER A 66 -35.27 31.65 6.28
CA SER A 66 -34.04 30.97 5.98
C SER A 66 -33.60 30.16 7.20
N ASN A 67 -34.14 28.94 7.33
CA ASN A 67 -33.39 27.87 7.97
C ASN A 67 -32.34 27.39 6.98
N ALA A 68 -31.34 28.23 6.74
CA ALA A 68 -30.09 27.80 6.13
C ALA A 68 -29.37 26.93 7.17
N VAL A 69 -29.75 25.65 7.22
CA VAL A 69 -28.84 24.62 7.71
C VAL A 69 -27.61 24.78 6.84
N SER A 70 -26.53 25.29 7.44
CA SER A 70 -25.20 25.28 6.84
C SER A 70 -24.83 23.82 6.61
N GLN A 71 -25.23 23.27 5.46
CA GLN A 71 -24.75 21.98 5.00
C GLN A 71 -23.28 22.16 4.71
N GLU A 72 -22.47 21.88 5.71
CA GLU A 72 -21.03 21.88 5.63
C GLU A 72 -20.65 20.89 4.51
N GLN A 73 -20.21 21.44 3.38
CA GLN A 73 -19.87 20.66 2.19
C GLN A 73 -18.97 19.48 2.60
N PRO A 74 -19.23 18.26 2.09
CA PRO A 74 -18.37 17.14 2.39
C PRO A 74 -16.96 17.50 1.92
N LYS A 75 -16.00 17.47 2.85
CA LYS A 75 -14.60 17.67 2.50
C LYS A 75 -14.25 16.60 1.47
N THR A 76 -13.71 16.99 0.33
CA THR A 76 -13.40 16.08 -0.78
C THR A 76 -11.97 16.31 -1.23
N PHE A 77 -11.38 15.31 -1.89
CA PHE A 77 -10.13 15.48 -2.63
C PHE A 77 -10.31 14.94 -4.05
N VAL A 78 -9.53 15.48 -4.97
CA VAL A 78 -9.51 15.07 -6.38
C VAL A 78 -8.49 13.95 -6.54
N LEU A 79 -8.89 12.88 -7.22
CA LEU A 79 -8.04 11.73 -7.49
C LEU A 79 -7.98 11.49 -9.00
N GLU A 80 -6.76 11.46 -9.52
CA GLU A 80 -6.46 11.15 -10.92
C GLU A 80 -5.71 9.83 -11.01
N ALA A 81 -6.18 8.92 -11.85
CA ALA A 81 -5.51 7.66 -12.13
C ALA A 81 -5.33 7.49 -13.64
N ALA A 82 -4.10 7.18 -14.05
CA ALA A 82 -3.75 6.95 -15.45
C ALA A 82 -3.02 5.62 -15.60
N ILE A 83 -3.48 4.80 -16.54
CA ILE A 83 -2.88 3.50 -16.91
C ILE A 83 -2.64 3.53 -18.41
N SER A 84 -1.44 3.12 -18.83
CA SER A 84 -1.06 3.02 -20.23
C SER A 84 0.02 1.96 -20.42
N SER A 85 0.37 1.66 -21.67
CA SER A 85 1.55 0.84 -21.98
C SER A 85 2.89 1.46 -21.57
N ALA A 86 2.91 2.77 -21.28
CA ALA A 86 4.09 3.49 -20.84
C ALA A 86 4.24 3.50 -19.31
N GLY A 87 3.23 3.10 -18.54
CA GLY A 87 3.27 3.15 -17.09
C GLY A 87 1.94 3.49 -16.43
N VAL A 88 2.01 3.64 -15.11
CA VAL A 88 0.90 3.91 -14.22
C VAL A 88 1.20 5.15 -13.38
N THR A 89 0.24 6.06 -13.25
CA THR A 89 0.37 7.27 -12.43
C THR A 89 -0.90 7.49 -11.62
N VAL A 90 -0.74 7.90 -10.36
CA VAL A 90 -1.85 8.31 -9.48
C VAL A 90 -1.49 9.64 -8.83
N LYS A 91 -2.43 10.58 -8.86
CA LYS A 91 -2.30 11.90 -8.25
C LYS A 91 -3.48 12.22 -7.36
N THR A 92 -3.21 12.89 -6.25
CA THR A 92 -4.24 13.45 -5.37
C THR A 92 -4.05 14.97 -5.32
N ASP A 93 -5.08 15.75 -5.65
CA ASP A 93 -5.02 17.21 -5.68
C ASP A 93 -3.79 17.74 -6.45
N ASN A 94 -3.59 17.21 -7.68
CA ASN A 94 -2.45 17.47 -8.56
C ASN A 94 -1.06 17.04 -8.06
N LYS A 95 -0.96 16.47 -6.85
CA LYS A 95 0.29 15.92 -6.31
C LYS A 95 0.44 14.46 -6.70
N GLU A 96 1.54 14.12 -7.35
CA GLU A 96 1.87 12.72 -7.64
C GLU A 96 2.15 11.95 -6.35
N ILE A 97 1.37 10.89 -6.14
CA ILE A 97 1.50 10.00 -4.98
C ILE A 97 2.06 8.63 -5.35
N TYR A 98 1.90 8.24 -6.61
CA TYR A 98 2.39 6.99 -7.15
C TYR A 98 2.69 7.14 -8.63
N HIS A 99 3.84 6.62 -9.06
CA HIS A 99 4.24 6.61 -10.44
C HIS A 99 5.16 5.43 -10.70
N MET A 100 4.90 4.72 -11.79
CA MET A 100 5.75 3.65 -12.26
C MET A 100 5.84 3.67 -13.78
N VAL A 101 7.05 3.94 -14.26
CA VAL A 101 7.37 3.97 -15.70
C VAL A 101 7.58 2.55 -16.20
N ASN A 102 7.17 2.30 -17.44
CA ASN A 102 7.53 1.09 -18.15
C ASN A 102 9.04 0.99 -18.32
N LYS A 103 9.66 0.10 -17.54
CA LYS A 103 11.00 -0.41 -17.80
C LYS A 103 10.85 -1.84 -18.28
N THR A 104 11.47 -2.17 -19.40
CA THR A 104 11.55 -3.54 -19.90
C THR A 104 12.88 -4.14 -19.49
N ILE A 105 12.84 -5.36 -18.96
CA ILE A 105 14.04 -6.14 -18.64
C ILE A 105 14.10 -7.40 -19.48
N PRO A 106 15.29 -7.90 -19.84
CA PRO A 106 15.44 -9.22 -20.45
C PRO A 106 14.85 -10.31 -19.53
N TRP A 107 14.10 -11.24 -20.10
CA TRP A 107 13.48 -12.36 -19.38
C TRP A 107 13.53 -13.63 -20.22
N GLY A 108 14.57 -14.45 -20.02
CA GLY A 108 14.83 -15.59 -20.89
C GLY A 108 15.01 -15.14 -22.34
N SER A 109 14.17 -15.65 -23.24
CA SER A 109 14.13 -15.25 -24.67
C SER A 109 13.20 -14.06 -24.96
N THR A 110 12.51 -13.51 -23.96
CA THR A 110 11.53 -12.42 -24.12
C THR A 110 11.87 -11.20 -23.26
N THR A 111 10.98 -10.20 -23.26
CA THR A 111 11.10 -9.01 -22.40
C THR A 111 9.92 -8.94 -21.44
N ALA A 112 10.23 -8.72 -20.17
CA ALA A 112 9.24 -8.50 -19.12
C ALA A 112 9.06 -7.00 -18.87
N ARG A 113 7.81 -6.56 -18.76
CA ARG A 113 7.46 -5.20 -18.37
C ARG A 113 7.46 -5.12 -16.84
N VAL A 114 8.36 -4.35 -16.26
CA VAL A 114 8.46 -4.18 -14.79
C VAL A 114 7.19 -3.55 -14.22
N HIS A 115 6.45 -2.81 -15.05
CA HIS A 115 5.17 -2.20 -14.68
C HIS A 115 3.94 -3.07 -14.92
N ALA A 116 4.09 -4.28 -15.46
CA ALA A 116 2.97 -5.20 -15.63
C ALA A 116 2.51 -5.75 -14.27
N GLY A 117 1.20 -6.02 -14.14
CA GLY A 117 0.63 -6.56 -12.92
C GLY A 117 -0.44 -5.67 -12.27
N VAL A 118 -0.82 -6.03 -11.04
CA VAL A 118 -1.78 -5.28 -10.24
C VAL A 118 -1.03 -4.31 -9.34
N HIS A 119 -1.34 -3.02 -9.46
CA HIS A 119 -0.88 -2.01 -8.54
C HIS A 119 -1.91 -1.79 -7.45
N LEU A 120 -1.43 -1.70 -6.22
CA LEU A 120 -2.22 -1.44 -5.03
C LEU A 120 -1.76 -0.12 -4.43
N ILE A 121 -2.68 0.82 -4.25
CA ILE A 121 -2.46 2.04 -3.49
C ILE A 121 -3.57 2.14 -2.44
N VAL A 122 -3.18 2.42 -1.20
CA VAL A 122 -4.09 2.55 -0.06
C VAL A 122 -3.93 3.95 0.52
N LEU A 123 -5.03 4.69 0.59
CA LEU A 123 -5.07 6.01 1.19
C LEU A 123 -5.87 6.01 2.49
N HIS A 124 -5.45 6.88 3.39
CA HIS A 124 -6.19 7.21 4.59
C HIS A 124 -7.49 7.92 4.24
N GLN A 125 -8.60 7.43 4.78
CA GLN A 125 -9.95 7.89 4.45
C GLN A 125 -10.24 9.34 4.84
N LYS A 126 -9.64 9.81 5.95
CA LYS A 126 -9.79 11.19 6.45
C LYS A 126 -8.83 12.20 5.83
N SER A 127 -7.57 11.82 5.63
CA SER A 127 -6.48 12.75 5.29
C SER A 127 -6.02 12.64 3.85
N GLY A 128 -6.37 11.57 3.13
CA GLY A 128 -5.87 11.29 1.78
C GLY A 128 -4.39 10.90 1.75
N LEU A 129 -3.73 10.73 2.91
CA LEU A 129 -2.33 10.32 2.97
C LEU A 129 -2.14 8.89 2.46
N VAL A 130 -1.05 8.67 1.73
CA VAL A 130 -0.66 7.34 1.26
C VAL A 130 -0.18 6.51 2.45
N LEU A 131 -0.90 5.42 2.74
CA LEU A 131 -0.53 4.48 3.79
C LEU A 131 0.29 3.32 3.24
N ARG A 132 -0.04 2.87 2.03
CA ARG A 132 0.63 1.73 1.39
C ARG A 132 0.61 1.86 -0.13
N ARG A 133 1.67 1.35 -0.75
CA ARG A 133 1.79 1.19 -2.19
C ARG A 133 2.53 -0.11 -2.52
N GLY A 134 2.15 -0.75 -3.61
CA GLY A 134 2.82 -1.95 -4.10
C GLY A 134 2.49 -2.24 -5.55
N ASN A 135 3.41 -2.92 -6.22
CA ASN A 135 3.16 -3.55 -7.50
C ASN A 135 3.29 -5.07 -7.34
N PHE A 136 2.24 -5.79 -7.69
CA PHE A 136 2.19 -7.24 -7.69
C PHE A 136 2.30 -7.69 -9.14
N LEU A 137 3.45 -8.27 -9.49
CA LEU A 137 3.74 -8.84 -10.81
C LEU A 137 2.89 -10.11 -11.02
N THR A 138 1.58 -9.97 -11.18
CA THR A 138 0.63 -11.09 -11.32
C THR A 138 0.73 -11.82 -12.66
N TRP A 139 1.71 -11.45 -13.48
CA TRP A 139 2.23 -12.26 -14.59
C TRP A 139 3.29 -13.28 -14.15
N GLN A 140 3.69 -13.27 -12.88
CA GLN A 140 4.52 -14.30 -12.26
C GLN A 140 3.67 -15.26 -11.42
N PRO A 141 3.99 -16.57 -11.42
CA PRO A 141 3.35 -17.55 -10.55
C PRO A 141 3.43 -17.15 -9.06
N GLU A 142 2.46 -17.59 -8.26
CA GLU A 142 2.38 -17.40 -6.80
C GLU A 142 2.22 -15.96 -6.28
N VAL A 143 2.48 -14.93 -7.09
CA VAL A 143 2.35 -13.52 -6.68
C VAL A 143 0.90 -13.17 -6.33
N HIS A 144 -0.08 -13.86 -6.92
CA HIS A 144 -1.51 -13.69 -6.58
C HIS A 144 -1.79 -13.94 -5.08
N LYS A 145 -1.09 -14.86 -4.41
CA LYS A 145 -1.27 -15.11 -2.96
C LYS A 145 -0.80 -13.93 -2.12
N GLN A 146 0.30 -13.29 -2.53
CA GLN A 146 0.81 -12.09 -1.87
C GLN A 146 -0.14 -10.90 -2.06
N LEU A 147 -0.73 -10.77 -3.25
CA LEU A 147 -1.77 -9.78 -3.52
C LEU A 147 -3.00 -10.02 -2.64
N LEU A 148 -3.48 -11.26 -2.57
CA LEU A 148 -4.62 -11.62 -1.73
C LEU A 148 -4.37 -11.27 -0.26
N GLN A 149 -3.24 -11.70 0.29
CA GLN A 149 -2.87 -11.41 1.67
C GLN A 149 -2.78 -9.90 1.91
N ALA A 150 -2.14 -9.16 1.01
CA ALA A 150 -2.06 -7.71 1.11
C ALA A 150 -3.43 -7.05 1.07
N LEU A 151 -4.35 -7.54 0.23
CA LEU A 151 -5.72 -7.07 0.17
C LEU A 151 -6.51 -7.37 1.44
N MET A 152 -6.32 -8.55 2.04
CA MET A 152 -6.94 -8.96 3.31
C MET A 152 -6.43 -8.13 4.49
N ASP A 153 -5.13 -7.85 4.52
CA ASP A 153 -4.46 -7.17 5.63
C ASP A 153 -4.78 -5.68 5.75
N ILE A 154 -5.42 -5.08 4.74
CA ILE A 154 -5.84 -3.68 4.75
C ILE A 154 -7.00 -3.47 5.74
N LYS A 155 -6.96 -2.41 6.53
CA LYS A 155 -8.07 -2.08 7.43
C LYS A 155 -9.36 -1.74 6.65
N ARG A 156 -10.53 -2.17 7.15
CA ARG A 156 -11.84 -1.76 6.60
C ARG A 156 -12.00 -0.23 6.65
N GLY A 157 -12.66 0.34 5.65
CA GLY A 157 -12.89 1.79 5.54
C GLY A 157 -11.76 2.58 4.88
N ARG A 158 -10.62 1.95 4.55
CA ARG A 158 -9.52 2.59 3.81
C ARG A 158 -9.88 2.77 2.33
N LEU A 159 -9.34 3.82 1.69
CA LEU A 159 -9.53 3.98 0.25
C LEU A 159 -8.58 3.03 -0.47
N LEU A 160 -9.16 2.13 -1.26
CA LEU A 160 -8.44 1.18 -2.08
C LEU A 160 -8.44 1.66 -3.52
N ILE A 161 -7.25 1.71 -4.13
CA ILE A 161 -7.06 1.95 -5.56
C ILE A 161 -6.31 0.75 -6.13
N LEU A 162 -6.97 0.03 -7.04
CA LEU A 162 -6.39 -1.07 -7.80
C LEU A 162 -6.26 -0.66 -9.26
N LEU A 163 -5.11 -0.94 -9.85
CA LEU A 163 -4.82 -0.64 -11.25
C LEU A 163 -4.25 -1.90 -11.90
N GLY A 164 -5.00 -2.49 -12.81
CA GLY A 164 -4.57 -3.56 -13.70
C GLY A 164 -3.80 -2.97 -14.87
N SER A 165 -2.48 -3.04 -14.78
CA SER A 165 -1.54 -2.70 -15.86
C SER A 165 -1.40 -3.91 -16.80
N PRO A 166 -0.96 -3.76 -18.08
CA PRO A 166 -0.96 -4.88 -19.03
C PRO A 166 -0.41 -6.20 -18.45
N GLU A 167 -1.00 -7.33 -18.85
CA GLU A 167 -0.64 -8.70 -18.42
C GLU A 167 -1.00 -9.06 -16.97
N PHE A 168 -1.78 -8.23 -16.25
CA PHE A 168 -2.11 -8.49 -14.84
C PHE A 168 -3.00 -9.72 -14.58
N THR A 169 -3.70 -10.23 -15.59
CA THR A 169 -4.64 -11.36 -15.47
C THR A 169 -3.98 -12.73 -15.63
N GLN A 170 -2.71 -12.81 -16.05
CA GLN A 170 -2.11 -14.06 -16.52
C GLN A 170 -2.00 -15.18 -15.47
N PHE A 171 -1.64 -14.86 -14.22
CA PHE A 171 -1.62 -15.81 -13.09
C PHE A 171 -2.46 -15.33 -11.91
N LEU A 172 -3.49 -14.53 -12.18
CA LEU A 172 -4.44 -14.12 -11.16
C LEU A 172 -5.37 -15.31 -10.85
N SER A 173 -5.47 -15.70 -9.57
CA SER A 173 -6.28 -16.84 -9.16
C SER A 173 -7.77 -16.46 -9.01
N GLU A 174 -8.65 -17.46 -9.14
CA GLU A 174 -10.08 -17.28 -8.91
C GLU A 174 -10.37 -16.73 -7.50
N GLU A 175 -9.64 -17.21 -6.49
CA GLU A 175 -9.75 -16.71 -5.10
C GLU A 175 -9.51 -15.19 -4.99
N VAL A 176 -8.57 -14.64 -5.77
CA VAL A 176 -8.34 -13.19 -5.81
C VAL A 176 -9.48 -12.47 -6.52
N LEU A 177 -9.99 -13.03 -7.62
CA LEU A 177 -11.11 -12.46 -8.36
C LEU A 177 -12.38 -12.43 -7.50
N GLU A 178 -12.70 -13.53 -6.81
CA GLU A 178 -13.81 -13.63 -5.86
C GLU A 178 -13.66 -12.66 -4.70
N TYR A 179 -12.44 -12.51 -4.15
CA TYR A 179 -12.21 -11.53 -3.10
C TYR A 179 -12.44 -10.10 -3.60
N ILE A 180 -11.93 -9.73 -4.78
CA ILE A 180 -12.15 -8.40 -5.37
C ILE A 180 -13.64 -8.18 -5.72
N GLU A 181 -14.35 -9.21 -6.18
CA GLU A 181 -15.80 -9.16 -6.40
C GLU A 181 -16.53 -8.90 -5.07
N SER A 182 -16.10 -9.53 -3.98
CA SER A 182 -16.67 -9.28 -2.64
C SER A 182 -16.46 -7.86 -2.14
N LEU A 183 -15.47 -7.13 -2.70
CA LEU A 183 -15.29 -5.68 -2.47
C LEU A 183 -16.28 -4.81 -3.28
N GLY A 184 -17.08 -5.43 -4.16
CA GLY A 184 -18.13 -4.81 -4.97
C GLY A 184 -17.76 -4.56 -6.43
N SER A 185 -16.65 -5.13 -6.94
CA SER A 185 -16.28 -4.98 -8.36
C SER A 185 -17.30 -5.65 -9.28
N ASN A 186 -17.73 -4.93 -10.32
CA ASN A 186 -18.65 -5.43 -11.34
C ASN A 186 -17.93 -6.07 -12.52
N TYR A 187 -16.67 -5.69 -12.78
CA TYR A 187 -15.94 -6.11 -13.98
C TYR A 187 -14.93 -7.24 -13.73
N VAL A 188 -14.54 -7.50 -12.48
CA VAL A 188 -13.38 -8.38 -12.18
C VAL A 188 -13.48 -9.78 -12.78
N LYS A 189 -14.66 -10.42 -12.76
CA LYS A 189 -14.86 -11.76 -13.34
C LYS A 189 -14.82 -11.80 -14.86
N GLY A 190 -15.05 -10.66 -15.52
CA GLY A 190 -15.02 -10.55 -16.97
C GLY A 190 -13.66 -10.16 -17.53
N LEU A 191 -12.64 -9.99 -16.69
CA LEU A 191 -11.32 -9.52 -17.12
C LEU A 191 -10.60 -10.57 -17.94
N THR A 192 -10.00 -10.12 -19.04
CA THR A 192 -9.27 -10.95 -19.99
C THR A 192 -7.83 -10.49 -20.15
N LEU A 193 -7.04 -11.26 -20.90
CA LEU A 193 -5.65 -10.88 -21.20
C LEU A 193 -5.63 -9.55 -21.97
N HIS A 194 -4.68 -8.69 -21.60
CA HIS A 194 -4.45 -7.33 -22.15
C HIS A 194 -5.45 -6.25 -21.74
N ASP A 195 -6.50 -6.59 -21.00
CA ASP A 195 -7.38 -5.57 -20.44
C ASP A 195 -6.59 -4.60 -19.55
N GLN A 196 -7.08 -3.37 -19.45
CA GLN A 196 -6.67 -2.41 -18.44
C GLN A 196 -7.86 -2.16 -17.54
N TRP A 197 -7.62 -2.13 -16.24
CA TRP A 197 -8.68 -2.04 -15.24
C TRP A 197 -8.29 -1.06 -14.15
N CYS A 198 -9.25 -0.26 -13.70
CA CYS A 198 -9.09 0.60 -12.55
C CYS A 198 -10.29 0.42 -11.63
N PHE A 199 -10.02 0.21 -10.35
CA PHE A 199 -11.02 0.11 -9.30
C PHE A 199 -10.66 1.06 -8.17
N ILE A 200 -11.64 1.85 -7.74
CA ILE A 200 -11.53 2.76 -6.61
C ILE A 200 -12.74 2.55 -5.70
N GLY A 201 -12.48 2.22 -4.44
CA GLY A 201 -13.54 1.97 -3.48
C GLY A 201 -13.07 2.06 -2.03
N TRP A 202 -14.03 2.24 -1.13
CA TRP A 202 -13.82 2.12 0.31
C TRP A 202 -13.88 0.65 0.69
N LYS A 203 -12.79 0.10 1.23
CA LYS A 203 -12.72 -1.33 1.55
C LYS A 203 -13.84 -1.71 2.52
N GLY A 204 -14.68 -2.67 2.13
CA GLY A 204 -15.79 -3.18 2.94
C GLY A 204 -17.00 -2.24 3.04
N GLU A 205 -17.05 -1.19 2.21
CA GLU A 205 -18.17 -0.25 2.17
C GLU A 205 -18.77 -0.18 0.76
N LYS A 206 -18.22 0.69 -0.09
CA LYS A 206 -18.75 0.93 -1.44
C LYS A 206 -17.65 1.15 -2.46
N VAL A 207 -17.89 0.67 -3.67
CA VAL A 207 -17.14 1.06 -4.86
C VAL A 207 -17.56 2.48 -5.26
N LEU A 208 -16.58 3.32 -5.55
CA LEU A 208 -16.80 4.69 -6.01
C LEU A 208 -16.78 4.74 -7.54
N TYR A 209 -15.73 4.17 -8.13
CA TYR A 209 -15.50 4.19 -9.55
C TYR A 209 -14.83 2.89 -9.99
N GLU A 210 -15.23 2.41 -11.15
CA GLU A 210 -14.62 1.26 -11.79
C GLU A 210 -14.61 1.48 -13.29
N VAL A 211 -13.45 1.30 -13.92
CA VAL A 211 -13.24 1.58 -15.35
C VAL A 211 -12.46 0.42 -15.97
N LEU A 212 -12.88 0.02 -17.17
CA LEU A 212 -12.27 -1.07 -17.93
C LEU A 212 -12.06 -0.60 -19.37
N THR A 213 -10.88 -0.87 -19.92
CA THR A 213 -10.64 -0.87 -21.36
C THR A 213 -10.28 -2.28 -21.79
N THR A 214 -10.97 -2.80 -22.80
CA THR A 214 -10.70 -4.13 -23.35
C THR A 214 -10.08 -4.11 -24.75
N ALA A 215 -9.28 -5.13 -25.05
CA ALA A 215 -8.73 -5.34 -26.38
C ALA A 215 -9.83 -5.76 -27.37
N LYS A 216 -9.93 -5.05 -28.51
CA LYS A 216 -10.85 -5.42 -29.60
C LYS A 216 -10.55 -6.85 -30.07
N VAL A 217 -11.60 -7.65 -30.21
CA VAL A 217 -11.55 -9.10 -30.51
C VAL A 217 -10.63 -9.45 -31.69
N GLN A 218 -10.62 -8.64 -32.75
CA GLN A 218 -9.79 -8.89 -33.95
C GLN A 218 -8.28 -8.72 -33.75
N ASN A 219 -7.85 -8.04 -32.68
CA ASN A 219 -6.45 -7.74 -32.42
C ASN A 219 -5.87 -8.47 -31.20
N ARG A 220 -6.61 -9.37 -30.54
CA ARG A 220 -6.14 -10.04 -29.30
C ARG A 220 -4.85 -10.84 -29.45
N LEU A 221 -4.55 -11.35 -30.65
CA LEU A 221 -3.34 -12.13 -30.92
C LEU A 221 -2.10 -11.26 -31.15
N ASN A 222 -2.28 -9.98 -31.54
CA ASN A 222 -1.19 -9.11 -31.99
C ASN A 222 -1.06 -7.79 -31.20
N ALA A 223 -2.14 -7.33 -30.55
CA ALA A 223 -2.14 -6.10 -29.77
C ALA A 223 -1.86 -6.40 -28.30
N ARG A 224 -0.62 -6.13 -27.90
CA ARG A 224 -0.17 -6.22 -26.49
C ARG A 224 -0.71 -5.05 -25.64
N ASP A 225 -1.17 -3.98 -26.29
CA ASP A 225 -1.57 -2.72 -25.67
C ASP A 225 -3.00 -2.32 -26.06
N VAL A 226 -3.74 -1.82 -25.08
CA VAL A 226 -5.12 -1.29 -25.23
C VAL A 226 -5.16 0.21 -24.98
N SER A 227 -6.29 0.85 -25.30
CA SER A 227 -6.45 2.30 -25.07
C SER A 227 -6.23 2.66 -23.60
N PRO A 228 -5.43 3.70 -23.32
CA PRO A 228 -5.09 4.07 -21.96
C PRO A 228 -6.32 4.50 -21.16
N ILE A 229 -6.36 4.14 -19.88
CA ILE A 229 -7.33 4.69 -18.93
C ILE A 229 -6.80 6.01 -18.41
N ARG A 230 -7.65 7.04 -18.42
CA ARG A 230 -7.45 8.28 -17.67
C ARG A 230 -8.73 8.59 -16.93
N MET A 231 -8.66 8.55 -15.61
CA MET A 231 -9.78 8.84 -14.74
C MET A 231 -9.45 10.05 -13.89
N HIS A 232 -10.42 10.95 -13.77
CA HIS A 232 -10.39 12.10 -12.88
C HIS A 232 -11.69 12.06 -12.08
N CYS A 233 -11.59 11.91 -10.77
CA CYS A 233 -12.75 11.71 -9.91
C CYS A 233 -12.65 12.49 -8.61
N VAL A 234 -13.81 12.85 -8.04
CA VAL A 234 -13.89 13.51 -6.74
C VAL A 234 -14.24 12.45 -5.70
N VAL A 235 -13.40 12.34 -4.67
CA VAL A 235 -13.56 11.37 -3.59
C VAL A 235 -14.04 12.09 -2.33
N PRO A 236 -15.20 11.71 -1.77
CA PRO A 236 -15.69 12.30 -0.52
C PRO A 236 -14.89 11.75 0.66
N ILE A 237 -14.45 12.62 1.56
CA ILE A 237 -13.80 12.21 2.81
C ILE A 237 -14.85 11.60 3.74
N LEU A 238 -14.54 10.43 4.29
CA LEU A 238 -15.36 9.80 5.32
C LEU A 238 -15.16 10.55 6.64
N LYS A 239 -16.16 11.37 7.02
CA LYS A 239 -16.03 12.31 8.14
C LYS A 239 -15.87 11.61 9.49
N ASP A 240 -16.58 10.51 9.80
CA ASP A 240 -16.43 9.73 11.06
C ASP A 240 -16.93 8.28 10.94
N GLY A 241 -16.50 7.40 11.88
CA GLY A 241 -17.05 6.04 12.06
C GLY A 241 -16.15 4.84 11.70
N HIS A 242 -14.91 5.08 11.24
CA HIS A 242 -13.95 4.02 10.90
C HIS A 242 -12.72 3.96 11.82
N GLU A 243 -12.73 4.75 12.90
CA GLU A 243 -11.78 4.60 14.00
C GLU A 243 -12.19 3.36 14.81
N CYS A 244 -11.21 2.57 15.23
CA CYS A 244 -11.55 1.38 16.00
C CYS A 244 -11.99 1.81 17.41
N PRO A 245 -12.93 1.10 18.06
CA PRO A 245 -13.39 1.44 19.40
C PRO A 245 -12.24 1.58 20.42
N TRP A 246 -11.22 0.75 20.28
CA TRP A 246 -10.04 0.72 21.15
C TRP A 246 -9.03 1.86 20.91
N TYR A 247 -9.24 2.74 19.93
CA TYR A 247 -8.34 3.90 19.72
C TYR A 247 -8.41 4.93 20.86
N SER A 248 -9.51 4.92 21.61
CA SER A 248 -9.69 5.76 22.79
C SER A 248 -9.02 5.22 24.06
N ASP A 249 -8.55 3.96 24.05
CA ASP A 249 -7.86 3.36 25.18
C ASP A 249 -6.41 3.85 25.24
N GLU A 250 -6.04 4.46 26.37
CA GLU A 250 -4.70 4.99 26.62
C GLU A 250 -3.62 3.90 26.55
N ASN A 251 -3.94 2.67 26.95
CA ASN A 251 -3.01 1.53 26.86
C ASN A 251 -2.72 1.12 25.41
N MET A 252 -3.65 1.43 24.50
CA MET A 252 -3.56 1.08 23.08
C MET A 252 -3.18 2.27 22.21
N ARG A 253 -2.94 3.45 22.79
CA ARG A 253 -2.70 4.70 22.05
C ARG A 253 -1.51 4.61 21.09
N ILE A 254 -0.40 3.98 21.51
CA ILE A 254 0.79 3.81 20.66
C ILE A 254 0.45 2.93 19.44
N ARG A 255 -0.28 1.84 19.67
CA ARG A 255 -0.75 0.93 18.61
C ARG A 255 -1.78 1.61 17.69
N ALA A 256 -2.69 2.40 18.24
CA ALA A 256 -3.68 3.15 17.47
C ALA A 256 -2.99 4.13 16.52
N LYS A 257 -2.01 4.89 17.03
CA LYS A 257 -1.19 5.80 16.22
C LYS A 257 -0.46 5.04 15.10
N PHE A 258 0.11 3.88 15.40
CA PHE A 258 0.77 3.03 14.40
C PHE A 258 -0.19 2.59 13.30
N CYS A 259 -1.36 2.04 13.65
CA CYS A 259 -2.35 1.55 12.70
C CYS A 259 -3.05 2.66 11.89
N GLU A 260 -3.01 3.91 12.35
CA GLU A 260 -3.46 5.08 11.57
C GLU A 260 -2.39 5.60 10.61
N THR A 261 -1.11 5.32 10.89
CA THR A 261 0.01 5.78 10.06
C THR A 261 0.39 4.74 9.00
N TYR A 262 0.27 3.45 9.32
CA TYR A 262 0.70 2.33 8.48
C TYR A 262 -0.41 1.30 8.30
N ASP A 263 -0.41 0.63 7.15
CA ASP A 263 -1.42 -0.36 6.79
C ASP A 263 -0.81 -1.66 6.23
N GLY A 264 -1.60 -2.73 6.24
CA GLY A 264 -1.16 -4.07 5.84
C GLY A 264 -0.54 -4.88 6.97
N TYR A 265 -1.00 -4.64 8.21
CA TYR A 265 -0.67 -5.43 9.40
C TYR A 265 -1.80 -6.38 9.82
N GLY A 266 -2.90 -6.42 9.07
CA GLY A 266 -3.97 -7.42 9.21
C GLY A 266 -4.64 -7.42 10.58
N ASP A 267 -4.75 -8.60 11.18
CA ASP A 267 -5.34 -8.81 12.51
C ASP A 267 -4.69 -7.95 13.61
N PHE A 268 -3.46 -7.47 13.42
CA PHE A 268 -2.82 -6.53 14.34
C PHE A 268 -3.43 -5.12 14.31
N CYS A 269 -4.12 -4.75 13.24
CA CYS A 269 -4.85 -3.47 13.16
C CYS A 269 -6.36 -3.68 13.02
N SER A 270 -6.86 -4.87 13.35
CA SER A 270 -8.30 -5.18 13.34
C SER A 270 -9.04 -4.38 14.41
N CYS A 271 -10.23 -3.86 14.06
CA CYS A 271 -11.08 -3.16 15.01
C CYS A 271 -11.83 -4.11 15.95
N ASP A 272 -12.15 -5.32 15.49
CA ASP A 272 -13.02 -6.24 16.23
C ASP A 272 -12.23 -7.16 17.17
N ASN A 273 -11.18 -7.80 16.65
CA ASN A 273 -10.34 -8.72 17.41
C ASN A 273 -8.85 -8.47 17.12
N PRO A 274 -8.25 -7.42 17.72
CA PRO A 274 -6.86 -7.06 17.49
C PRO A 274 -5.88 -8.10 18.07
N TRP A 275 -5.18 -8.84 17.22
CA TRP A 275 -4.17 -9.82 17.63
C TRP A 275 -2.95 -9.14 18.29
N SER A 276 -2.41 -9.68 19.38
CA SER A 276 -1.23 -9.11 20.06
C SER A 276 -0.05 -10.10 20.07
N PRO A 277 1.19 -9.65 19.82
CA PRO A 277 2.39 -10.48 19.96
C PRO A 277 2.86 -10.64 21.42
N ASN A 278 2.22 -9.97 22.38
CA ASN A 278 2.59 -10.02 23.80
C ASN A 278 1.92 -11.21 24.48
N PHE A 279 2.62 -12.34 24.52
CA PHE A 279 2.18 -13.54 25.23
C PHE A 279 2.95 -13.66 26.54
N GLN A 280 2.24 -13.77 27.65
CA GLN A 280 2.82 -14.14 28.94
C GLN A 280 2.73 -15.65 29.07
N ILE A 281 3.80 -16.34 28.64
CA ILE A 281 3.93 -17.78 28.85
C ILE A 281 4.92 -17.96 29.99
N ASN A 282 4.44 -18.48 31.11
CA ASN A 282 5.31 -18.78 32.24
C ASN A 282 6.37 -19.78 31.77
N SER A 283 7.65 -19.42 31.88
CA SER A 283 8.73 -20.34 31.60
C SER A 283 8.64 -21.55 32.53
N VAL A 284 8.55 -22.74 31.94
CA VAL A 284 8.60 -24.02 32.66
C VAL A 284 10.04 -24.40 33.03
N TYR A 285 11.02 -23.76 32.39
CA TYR A 285 12.44 -24.05 32.54
C TYR A 285 13.15 -22.89 33.24
N ALA A 286 13.93 -23.21 34.28
CA ALA A 286 14.88 -22.26 34.84
C ALA A 286 16.04 -22.09 33.84
N GLU A 287 15.85 -21.25 32.82
CA GLU A 287 16.92 -20.86 31.92
C GLU A 287 17.94 -20.04 32.71
N THR A 288 19.19 -20.51 32.75
CA THR A 288 20.29 -19.79 33.40
C THR A 288 20.97 -18.79 32.48
N ASP A 289 20.85 -18.99 31.16
CA ASP A 289 21.60 -18.25 30.15
C ASP A 289 20.66 -17.42 29.26
N ILE A 290 20.82 -16.10 29.30
CA ILE A 290 20.05 -15.16 28.48
C ILE A 290 20.76 -14.97 27.14
N ILE A 291 20.24 -15.57 26.07
CA ILE A 291 20.79 -15.43 24.71
C ILE A 291 19.96 -14.38 23.93
N PRO A 292 20.55 -13.24 23.53
CA PRO A 292 19.84 -12.23 22.75
C PRO A 292 19.63 -12.68 21.29
N LEU A 293 18.49 -12.29 20.71
CA LEU A 293 18.15 -12.54 19.31
C LEU A 293 18.20 -11.26 18.48
N ALA A 294 18.95 -11.31 17.38
CA ALA A 294 19.02 -10.24 16.39
C ALA A 294 18.16 -10.59 15.16
N ILE A 295 17.11 -9.80 14.89
CA ILE A 295 16.29 -9.92 13.68
C ILE A 295 16.79 -8.90 12.66
N VAL A 296 17.26 -9.36 11.50
CA VAL A 296 17.74 -8.47 10.43
C VAL A 296 16.67 -8.38 9.35
N THR A 297 16.24 -7.16 9.01
CA THR A 297 15.19 -6.90 8.02
C THR A 297 15.48 -5.67 7.18
N SER A 298 14.81 -5.55 6.05
CA SER A 298 14.78 -4.33 5.25
C SER A 298 13.38 -3.70 5.28
N ARG A 299 12.46 -4.20 4.45
CA ARG A 299 11.14 -3.58 4.22
C ARG A 299 9.95 -4.50 4.50
N ARG A 300 10.18 -5.74 4.94
CA ARG A 300 9.13 -6.75 5.15
C ARG A 300 8.66 -6.78 6.61
N LEU A 301 8.29 -5.62 7.14
CA LEU A 301 7.95 -5.42 8.56
C LEU A 301 6.74 -6.23 9.06
N PRO A 302 5.68 -6.45 8.26
CA PRO A 302 4.60 -7.37 8.68
C PRO A 302 5.09 -8.79 8.99
N HIS A 303 6.12 -9.28 8.29
CA HIS A 303 6.72 -10.60 8.60
C HIS A 303 7.50 -10.57 9.91
N VAL A 304 8.19 -9.47 10.21
CA VAL A 304 8.91 -9.30 11.48
C VAL A 304 7.94 -9.33 12.66
N LEU A 305 6.79 -8.66 12.53
CA LEU A 305 5.73 -8.72 13.53
C LEU A 305 5.30 -10.17 13.82
N ARG A 306 5.07 -10.96 12.77
CA ARG A 306 4.70 -12.38 12.92
C ARG A 306 5.81 -13.21 13.55
N GLN A 307 7.06 -12.99 13.16
CA GLN A 307 8.23 -13.67 13.74
C GLN A 307 8.36 -13.36 15.23
N VAL A 308 8.27 -12.09 15.64
CA VAL A 308 8.29 -11.69 17.05
C VAL A 308 7.17 -12.37 17.82
N GLY A 309 5.96 -12.41 17.27
CA GLY A 309 4.84 -13.12 17.89
C GLY A 309 5.06 -14.63 18.02
N GLN A 310 5.74 -15.27 17.06
CA GLN A 310 6.10 -16.68 17.13
C GLN A 310 7.16 -16.95 18.20
N ILE A 311 8.18 -16.10 18.29
CA ILE A 311 9.25 -16.20 19.29
C ILE A 311 8.65 -16.02 20.69
N ARG A 312 7.86 -14.98 20.93
CA ARG A 312 7.22 -14.75 22.23
C ARG A 312 6.25 -15.86 22.65
N ARG A 313 5.79 -16.70 21.71
CA ARG A 313 4.95 -17.86 21.99
C ARG A 313 5.73 -19.13 22.32
N SER A 314 7.02 -19.21 22.01
CA SER A 314 7.80 -20.39 22.37
C SER A 314 8.15 -20.37 23.87
N PRO A 315 8.33 -21.53 24.53
CA PRO A 315 8.88 -21.60 25.89
C PRO A 315 10.20 -20.82 25.98
N GLY A 316 10.38 -19.99 27.02
CA GLY A 316 11.55 -19.11 27.19
C GLY A 316 11.60 -17.88 26.25
N GLY A 317 10.73 -17.84 25.23
CA GLY A 317 10.75 -16.79 24.22
C GLY A 317 10.21 -15.44 24.68
N SER A 318 9.38 -15.41 25.75
CA SER A 318 8.93 -14.16 26.38
C SER A 318 10.09 -13.40 27.05
N ASP A 319 11.09 -14.14 27.52
CA ASP A 319 12.23 -13.61 28.29
C ASP A 319 13.45 -13.35 27.39
N THR A 320 13.40 -13.81 26.14
CA THR A 320 14.46 -13.61 25.14
C THR A 320 14.55 -12.12 24.75
N PRO A 321 15.69 -11.45 24.97
CA PRO A 321 15.91 -10.09 24.50
C PRO A 321 15.98 -10.08 22.98
N ILE A 322 15.11 -9.31 22.32
CA ILE A 322 15.07 -9.18 20.86
C ILE A 322 15.57 -7.78 20.48
N THR A 323 16.37 -7.69 19.41
CA THR A 323 16.74 -6.43 18.75
C THR A 323 16.49 -6.53 17.26
N ILE A 324 15.85 -5.52 16.67
CA ILE A 324 15.59 -5.46 15.22
C ILE A 324 16.66 -4.58 14.57
N PHE A 325 17.38 -5.13 13.60
CA PHE A 325 18.34 -4.42 12.78
C PHE A 325 17.72 -4.13 11.42
N VAL A 326 17.74 -2.87 11.01
CA VAL A 326 17.13 -2.40 9.76
C VAL A 326 18.19 -1.78 8.88
N ASP A 327 18.22 -2.19 7.61
CA ASP A 327 19.07 -1.56 6.60
C ASP A 327 18.48 -0.22 6.13
N GLY A 328 19.11 0.89 6.55
CA GLY A 328 18.70 2.27 6.28
C GLY A 328 17.65 2.84 7.25
N TYR A 329 17.45 4.17 7.17
CA TYR A 329 16.42 4.86 7.95
C TYR A 329 15.01 4.40 7.57
N ASN A 330 14.25 3.92 8.55
CA ASN A 330 12.91 3.41 8.36
C ASN A 330 12.01 3.76 9.55
N ALA A 331 11.24 4.84 9.40
CA ALA A 331 10.29 5.29 10.42
C ALA A 331 9.27 4.20 10.81
N GLU A 332 8.79 3.41 9.85
CA GLU A 332 7.82 2.33 10.11
C GLU A 332 8.42 1.26 11.01
N ALA A 333 9.71 0.94 10.83
CA ALA A 333 10.40 -0.04 11.67
C ALA A 333 10.59 0.48 13.11
N ARG A 334 10.94 1.75 13.28
CA ARG A 334 11.07 2.38 14.61
C ARG A 334 9.75 2.41 15.35
N ASP A 335 8.68 2.83 14.67
CA ASP A 335 7.35 2.90 15.25
C ASP A 335 6.84 1.49 15.60
N LEU A 336 7.12 0.49 14.76
CA LEU A 336 6.83 -0.91 15.06
C LEU A 336 7.60 -1.38 16.31
N GLY A 337 8.90 -1.06 16.41
CA GLY A 337 9.70 -1.35 17.59
C GLY A 337 9.14 -0.73 18.86
N GLN A 338 8.69 0.53 18.77
CA GLN A 338 8.05 1.23 19.89
C GLN A 338 6.76 0.50 20.34
N VAL A 339 5.92 0.07 19.40
CA VAL A 339 4.68 -0.66 19.71
C VAL A 339 4.98 -2.02 20.34
N LEU A 340 6.05 -2.68 19.92
CA LEU A 340 6.45 -4.00 20.42
C LEU A 340 7.27 -3.96 21.71
N GLY A 341 7.75 -2.79 22.12
CA GLY A 341 8.73 -2.63 23.19
C GLY A 341 10.07 -3.27 22.85
N ILE A 342 10.49 -3.21 21.59
CA ILE A 342 11.71 -3.85 21.07
C ILE A 342 12.65 -2.76 20.52
N PRO A 343 13.95 -2.76 20.90
CA PRO A 343 14.92 -1.83 20.35
C PRO A 343 15.13 -2.07 18.84
N VAL A 344 15.24 -0.97 18.10
CA VAL A 344 15.50 -0.95 16.66
C VAL A 344 16.80 -0.23 16.41
N VAL A 345 17.71 -0.88 15.68
CA VAL A 345 18.99 -0.34 15.25
C VAL A 345 18.93 -0.12 13.74
N GLU A 346 18.96 1.14 13.33
CA GLU A 346 19.06 1.52 11.92
C GLU A 346 20.54 1.52 11.51
N HIS A 347 20.89 0.72 10.51
CA HIS A 347 22.23 0.67 9.95
C HIS A 347 22.32 1.62 8.76
N ASP A 348 23.14 2.67 8.88
CA ASP A 348 23.45 3.57 7.79
C ASP A 348 24.83 3.19 7.22
N TYR A 349 24.87 2.60 6.02
CA TYR A 349 26.15 2.39 5.34
C TYR A 349 26.54 3.73 4.71
N PRO A 350 27.60 4.43 5.17
CA PRO A 350 28.23 5.41 4.30
C PRO A 350 28.75 4.63 3.10
N ILE A 351 28.17 4.87 1.93
CA ILE A 351 28.81 4.46 0.68
C ILE A 351 30.12 5.24 0.66
N LEU A 352 31.21 4.61 1.10
CA LEU A 352 32.55 5.04 0.75
C LEU A 352 32.64 4.85 -0.76
N ILE A 353 32.19 5.86 -1.49
CA ILE A 353 32.51 6.03 -2.89
C ILE A 353 34.04 6.15 -2.90
N GLY A 354 34.70 5.04 -3.19
CA GLY A 354 36.14 5.00 -3.39
C GLY A 354 36.54 6.14 -4.31
N LYS A 355 37.47 6.95 -3.82
CA LYS A 355 38.14 8.01 -4.56
C LYS A 355 38.82 7.48 -5.82
#